data_AF-L1IP71-F1
#
_entry.id   AF-L1IP71-F1
#
_cell.length_a   1.000
_cell.length_b   1.000
_cell.length_c   1.000
_cell.angle_alpha   90.00
_cell.angle_beta   90.00
_cell.angle_gamma   90.00
#
_symmetry.space_group_name_H-M   'P 1'
#
loop_
_entity.id
_entity.type
_entity.pdbx_description
1 polymer ?
#
loop_
_entity_poly.entity_id
_entity_poly.type
_entity_poly.pdbx_seq_one_letter_code
_entity_poly.pdbx_strand_id
1 'polypeptide(L)'
;MTNIASPSHLLVLVLVLLVLGVSVSALDGFSSPAQFPGSRFLIETESPKKSFVAARRARIEDHAPLSLKGGAPFDRKTFTASTCLRDHIDIMKAIPGIYDAYAGPNRLDPKTIEAIMLAVNSVNSCPYCTGLHCELGRMAGLKDDTKRINEAKTSKELQKVTNDKMVNFARKFGEYNGRGACFEAEYQELVKSVGKGKANAIKSLCWFLHWGSISGNTLLSFYRGRLSGNPKKGSNLIFEILFALYYTPLYLLITATTCILKVFPANVPRVLSMSMGCVLATIASLKIVPMGILGVVTSPFRKKQA
;
A
#
# COMPACT_ATOMS: atom_id res chain seq x y z
N MET A 1 -42.30 -1.45 5.81
CA MET A 1 -41.25 -1.76 4.82
C MET A 1 -39.91 -1.53 5.49
N THR A 2 -39.29 -2.59 6.01
CA THR A 2 -37.97 -2.52 6.65
C THR A 2 -36.89 -2.50 5.58
N ASN A 3 -36.12 -1.42 5.54
CA ASN A 3 -35.02 -1.22 4.60
C ASN A 3 -33.89 -2.21 4.97
N ILE A 4 -33.82 -3.35 4.28
CA ILE A 4 -32.73 -4.30 4.45
C ILE A 4 -31.48 -3.62 3.88
N ALA A 5 -30.50 -3.34 4.74
CA ALA A 5 -29.24 -2.76 4.33
C ALA A 5 -28.61 -3.60 3.21
N SER A 6 -28.19 -2.96 2.12
CA SER A 6 -27.55 -3.67 1.02
C SER A 6 -26.31 -4.42 1.51
N PRO A 7 -25.95 -5.56 0.90
CA PRO A 7 -24.78 -6.37 1.29
C PRO A 7 -23.48 -5.56 1.41
N SER A 8 -23.36 -4.47 0.64
CA SER A 8 -22.24 -3.53 0.69
C SER A 8 -22.16 -2.72 1.99
N HIS A 9 -23.28 -2.36 2.62
CA HIS A 9 -23.30 -1.65 3.89
C HIS A 9 -22.96 -2.56 5.07
N LEU A 10 -23.41 -3.81 5.03
CA LEU A 10 -23.14 -4.79 6.07
C LEU A 10 -21.64 -5.11 6.16
N LEU A 11 -20.94 -5.21 5.02
CA LEU A 11 -19.51 -5.50 5.00
C LEU A 11 -18.64 -4.32 5.49
N VAL A 12 -19.02 -3.08 5.15
CA VAL A 12 -18.34 -1.88 5.68
C VAL A 12 -18.49 -1.85 7.21
N LEU A 13 -19.67 -2.19 7.72
CA LEU A 13 -19.93 -2.28 9.15
C LEU A 13 -19.09 -3.38 9.82
N VAL A 14 -19.01 -4.58 9.22
CA VAL A 14 -18.18 -5.68 9.74
C VAL A 14 -16.68 -5.33 9.74
N LEU A 15 -16.17 -4.66 8.70
CA LEU A 15 -14.80 -4.17 8.67
C LEU A 15 -14.53 -3.11 9.74
N VAL A 16 -15.47 -2.20 9.99
CA VAL A 16 -15.36 -1.21 11.06
C VAL A 16 -15.38 -1.88 12.44
N LEU A 17 -16.29 -2.83 12.67
CA LEU A 17 -16.43 -3.54 13.95
C LEU A 17 -15.20 -4.42 14.27
N LEU A 18 -14.67 -5.14 13.28
CA LEU A 18 -13.45 -5.94 13.43
C LEU A 18 -12.24 -5.07 13.80
N VAL A 19 -12.17 -3.84 13.29
CA VAL A 19 -11.04 -2.94 13.54
C VAL A 19 -11.17 -2.21 14.87
N LEU A 20 -12.39 -1.94 15.33
CA LEU A 20 -12.63 -1.38 16.65
C LEU A 20 -12.49 -2.42 17.78
N GLY A 21 -12.19 -3.68 17.47
CA GLY A 21 -12.14 -4.77 18.45
C GLY A 21 -13.50 -5.05 19.08
N VAL A 22 -14.59 -4.65 18.43
CA VAL A 22 -15.95 -4.94 18.88
C VAL A 22 -16.23 -6.39 18.53
N SER A 23 -16.41 -7.23 19.55
CA SER A 23 -16.70 -8.65 19.37
C SER A 23 -17.95 -8.85 18.51
N VAL A 24 -17.83 -9.66 17.45
CA VAL A 24 -18.90 -9.95 16.48
C VAL A 24 -20.02 -10.82 17.07
N SER A 25 -19.89 -11.23 18.34
CA SER A 25 -20.87 -12.00 19.11
C SER A 25 -22.27 -11.37 19.24
N ALA A 26 -22.48 -10.16 18.71
CA ALA A 26 -23.78 -9.48 18.68
C ALA A 26 -24.60 -9.71 17.39
N LEU A 27 -24.13 -10.55 16.44
CA LEU A 27 -24.79 -10.78 15.15
C LEU A 27 -25.32 -12.22 14.94
N ASP A 28 -25.56 -12.96 16.03
CA ASP A 28 -26.15 -14.31 15.97
C ASP A 28 -27.63 -14.24 15.60
N GLY A 29 -27.92 -14.21 14.30
CA GLY A 29 -29.29 -14.20 13.78
C GLY A 29 -29.47 -14.63 12.32
N PHE A 30 -28.45 -15.16 11.64
CA PHE A 30 -28.56 -15.59 10.25
C PHE A 30 -28.05 -17.03 10.06
N SER A 31 -28.96 -17.98 10.26
CA SER A 31 -28.76 -19.39 9.93
C SER A 31 -29.39 -19.72 8.58
N SER A 32 -28.55 -20.08 7.60
CA SER A 32 -28.68 -21.26 6.70
C SER A 32 -28.12 -20.97 5.28
N PRO A 33 -27.16 -21.76 4.75
CA PRO A 33 -26.74 -21.68 3.36
C PRO A 33 -27.58 -22.59 2.45
N ALA A 34 -28.12 -22.03 1.38
CA ALA A 34 -28.77 -22.76 0.30
C ALA A 34 -27.74 -23.55 -0.54
N GLN A 35 -28.04 -24.82 -0.78
CA GLN A 35 -27.30 -25.72 -1.67
C GLN A 35 -27.45 -25.29 -3.14
N PHE A 36 -26.33 -25.21 -3.86
CA PHE A 36 -26.32 -25.10 -5.32
C PHE A 36 -26.05 -26.48 -5.97
N PRO A 37 -26.76 -26.85 -7.04
CA PRO A 37 -26.56 -28.12 -7.73
C PRO A 37 -25.34 -28.09 -8.65
N GLY A 38 -24.63 -29.23 -8.71
CA GLY A 38 -23.41 -29.42 -9.47
C GLY A 38 -23.66 -29.56 -10.98
N SER A 39 -22.91 -28.81 -11.77
CA SER A 39 -22.77 -29.01 -13.21
C SER A 39 -21.42 -29.66 -13.51
N ARG A 40 -21.50 -30.89 -14.04
CA ARG A 40 -20.41 -31.72 -14.55
C ARG A 40 -19.90 -31.12 -15.87
N PHE A 41 -18.66 -30.62 -15.91
CA PHE A 41 -18.02 -30.19 -17.15
C PHE A 41 -17.08 -31.30 -17.63
N LEU A 42 -17.37 -31.85 -18.82
CA LEU A 42 -16.51 -32.77 -19.55
C LEU A 42 -15.39 -31.96 -20.21
N ILE A 43 -14.14 -32.34 -19.97
CA ILE A 43 -12.97 -31.79 -20.68
C ILE A 43 -12.56 -32.84 -21.72
N GLU A 44 -12.78 -32.52 -22.99
CA GLU A 44 -12.15 -33.19 -24.12
C GLU A 44 -10.64 -32.92 -24.10
N THR A 45 -9.87 -33.99 -24.17
CA THR A 45 -8.42 -33.96 -24.30
C THR A 45 -8.03 -34.08 -25.77
N GLU A 46 -7.50 -33.01 -26.37
CA GLU A 46 -6.69 -33.11 -27.58
C GLU A 46 -5.26 -32.65 -27.31
N SER A 47 -4.31 -33.52 -27.66
CA SER A 47 -2.87 -33.26 -27.64
C SER A 47 -2.42 -32.67 -28.98
N PRO A 48 -1.37 -31.85 -28.98
CA PRO A 48 -0.27 -32.20 -29.88
C PRO A 48 1.14 -32.01 -29.29
N LYS A 49 1.88 -33.13 -29.35
CA LYS A 49 3.25 -33.32 -29.87
C LYS A 49 4.35 -32.27 -29.59
N LYS A 50 5.32 -32.74 -28.79
CA LYS A 50 6.78 -32.79 -29.05
C LYS A 50 7.48 -31.52 -29.54
N SER A 51 8.11 -30.76 -28.62
CA SER A 51 9.47 -30.19 -28.79
C SER A 51 9.95 -29.31 -27.61
N PHE A 52 9.94 -29.77 -26.34
CA PHE A 52 10.50 -28.94 -25.24
C PHE A 52 11.23 -29.71 -24.13
N VAL A 53 11.69 -30.95 -24.40
CA VAL A 53 12.28 -31.82 -23.36
C VAL A 53 13.81 -31.71 -23.26
N ALA A 54 14.50 -31.05 -24.21
CA ALA A 54 15.97 -30.95 -24.18
C ALA A 54 16.52 -29.77 -23.34
N ALA A 55 15.71 -28.76 -23.00
CA ALA A 55 16.20 -27.56 -22.31
C ALA A 55 16.05 -27.58 -20.77
N ARG A 56 15.45 -28.64 -20.20
CA ARG A 56 15.13 -28.70 -18.75
C ARG A 56 16.08 -29.58 -17.93
N ARG A 57 17.07 -30.22 -18.57
CA ARG A 57 17.96 -31.21 -17.93
C ARG A 57 19.36 -30.69 -17.54
N ALA A 58 19.63 -29.40 -17.72
CA ALA A 58 20.94 -28.79 -17.39
C ALA A 58 20.89 -27.85 -16.17
N ARG A 59 19.96 -28.05 -15.22
CA ARG A 59 19.85 -27.20 -14.02
C ARG A 59 19.53 -27.97 -12.74
N ILE A 60 20.02 -29.21 -12.64
CA ILE A 60 19.85 -30.06 -11.44
C ILE A 60 21.18 -30.77 -11.14
N GLU A 61 22.32 -30.08 -11.15
CA GLU A 61 23.55 -30.56 -10.48
C GLU A 61 24.35 -29.32 -10.06
N ASP A 62 24.10 -28.86 -8.83
CA ASP A 62 25.03 -28.10 -7.99
C ASP A 62 24.37 -27.90 -6.62
N HIS A 63 24.15 -29.00 -5.90
CA HIS A 63 23.85 -28.95 -4.47
C HIS A 63 25.15 -28.73 -3.71
N ALA A 64 25.65 -27.50 -3.77
CA ALA A 64 26.60 -27.00 -2.80
C ALA A 64 26.00 -27.13 -1.38
N PRO A 65 26.81 -27.45 -0.36
CA PRO A 65 26.33 -27.56 1.01
C PRO A 65 25.64 -26.26 1.44
N LEU A 66 24.52 -26.39 2.17
CA LEU A 66 23.71 -25.32 2.74
C LEU A 66 24.57 -24.31 3.50
N SER A 67 25.08 -23.32 2.76
CA SER A 67 25.77 -22.17 3.30
C SER A 67 24.72 -21.26 3.91
N LEU A 68 24.61 -21.29 5.24
CA LEU A 68 23.84 -20.33 6.05
C LEU A 68 24.50 -18.93 6.06
N LYS A 69 25.07 -18.49 4.92
CA LYS A 69 25.71 -17.19 4.76
C LYS A 69 24.91 -16.33 3.78
N GLY A 70 24.37 -15.24 4.32
CA GLY A 70 24.25 -13.98 3.61
C GLY A 70 23.28 -13.97 2.44
N GLY A 71 21.98 -13.89 2.71
CA GLY A 71 21.04 -13.38 1.70
C GLY A 71 21.47 -11.98 1.27
N ALA A 72 21.15 -11.59 0.04
CA ALA A 72 21.49 -10.25 -0.47
C ALA A 72 21.03 -9.15 0.51
N PRO A 73 21.82 -8.06 0.68
CA PRO A 73 21.48 -7.00 1.61
C PRO A 73 20.08 -6.44 1.36
N PHE A 74 19.33 -6.16 2.42
CA PHE A 74 18.02 -5.51 2.31
C PHE A 74 18.20 -4.06 1.82
N ASP A 75 17.89 -3.80 0.55
CA ASP A 75 18.19 -2.56 -0.17
C ASP A 75 17.03 -1.54 -0.19
N ARG A 76 15.84 -1.95 0.22
CA ARG A 76 14.65 -1.08 0.18
C ARG A 76 14.71 0.00 1.24
N LYS A 77 14.06 1.14 0.96
CA LYS A 77 13.96 2.24 1.92
C LYS A 77 13.22 1.79 3.19
N THR A 78 13.75 2.16 4.36
CA THR A 78 13.19 1.84 5.68
C THR A 78 13.33 3.05 6.58
N PHE A 79 12.64 3.04 7.71
CA PHE A 79 12.84 4.01 8.76
C PHE A 79 14.09 3.73 9.59
N THR A 80 14.68 4.81 10.10
CA THR A 80 15.41 4.85 11.37
C THR A 80 14.48 5.46 12.41
N ALA A 81 14.83 5.43 13.70
CA ALA A 81 14.01 6.07 14.73
C ALA A 81 13.77 7.57 14.45
N SER A 82 14.80 8.29 14.01
CA SER A 82 14.70 9.73 13.68
C SER A 82 13.79 9.98 12.48
N THR A 83 14.01 9.26 11.37
CA THR A 83 13.20 9.45 10.17
C THR A 83 11.77 8.97 10.36
N CYS A 84 11.55 7.92 11.17
CA CYS A 84 10.23 7.49 11.60
C CYS A 84 9.47 8.65 12.24
N LEU A 85 9.99 9.21 13.33
CA LEU A 85 9.31 10.26 14.08
C LEU A 85 9.09 11.53 13.25
N ARG A 86 10.06 11.93 12.42
CA ARG A 86 9.91 13.09 11.53
C ARG A 86 8.80 12.85 10.51
N ASP A 87 8.83 11.72 9.82
CA ASP A 87 7.89 11.44 8.75
C ASP A 87 6.46 11.22 9.30
N HIS A 88 6.32 10.74 10.55
CA HIS A 88 5.04 10.68 11.24
C HIS A 88 4.43 12.06 11.53
N ILE A 89 5.25 13.09 11.81
CA ILE A 89 4.74 14.46 11.92
C ILE A 89 4.20 14.93 10.56
N ASP A 90 4.93 14.65 9.48
CA ASP A 90 4.56 15.07 8.14
C ASP A 90 3.28 14.37 7.65
N ILE A 91 3.16 13.06 7.82
CA ILE A 91 1.92 12.34 7.48
C ILE A 91 0.76 12.76 8.38
N MET A 92 0.98 12.99 9.69
CA MET A 92 -0.07 13.46 10.59
C MET A 92 -0.66 14.80 10.13
N LYS A 93 0.19 15.74 9.67
CA LYS A 93 -0.25 17.02 9.09
C LYS A 93 -0.99 16.85 7.76
N ALA A 94 -0.69 15.80 7.01
CA ALA A 94 -1.32 15.51 5.73
C ALA A 94 -2.71 14.85 5.86
N ILE A 95 -3.09 14.34 7.05
CA ILE A 95 -4.37 13.64 7.26
C ILE A 95 -5.59 14.40 6.71
N PRO A 96 -5.79 15.70 6.96
CA PRO A 96 -6.92 16.42 6.40
C PRO A 96 -6.95 16.40 4.87
N GLY A 97 -5.78 16.51 4.22
CA GLY A 97 -5.66 16.45 2.76
C GLY A 97 -5.91 15.06 2.18
N ILE A 98 -5.66 13.99 2.95
CA ILE A 98 -6.02 12.61 2.56
C ILE A 98 -7.54 12.49 2.48
N TYR A 99 -8.26 12.91 3.53
CA TYR A 99 -9.72 12.89 3.51
C TYR A 99 -10.30 13.86 2.47
N ASP A 100 -9.66 14.99 2.23
CA ASP A 100 -10.06 15.92 1.17
C ASP A 100 -9.99 15.25 -0.22
N ALA A 101 -8.95 14.45 -0.47
CA ALA A 101 -8.82 13.67 -1.70
C ALA A 101 -9.93 12.61 -1.87
N TYR A 102 -10.47 12.07 -0.77
CA TYR A 102 -11.50 11.03 -0.82
C TYR A 102 -12.94 11.58 -0.76
N ALA A 103 -13.21 12.54 0.10
CA ALA A 103 -14.57 12.98 0.43
C ALA A 103 -14.75 14.50 0.44
N GLY A 104 -13.66 15.28 0.30
CA GLY A 104 -13.71 16.73 0.41
C GLY A 104 -13.92 17.47 -0.92
N PRO A 105 -13.83 18.81 -0.88
CA PRO A 105 -13.98 19.65 -2.07
C PRO A 105 -12.95 19.35 -3.17
N ASN A 106 -11.76 18.83 -2.82
CA ASN A 106 -10.71 18.51 -3.78
C ASN A 106 -10.66 17.01 -4.16
N ARG A 107 -11.79 16.31 -4.01
CA ARG A 107 -11.90 14.88 -4.31
C ARG A 107 -11.34 14.51 -5.68
N LEU A 108 -10.64 13.38 -5.73
CA LEU A 108 -10.07 12.82 -6.95
C LEU A 108 -10.94 11.68 -7.51
N ASP A 109 -10.64 11.26 -8.73
CA ASP A 109 -11.18 10.02 -9.27
C ASP A 109 -10.46 8.81 -8.61
N PRO A 110 -11.16 7.73 -8.24
CA PRO A 110 -10.52 6.53 -7.69
C PRO A 110 -9.34 6.02 -8.52
N LYS A 111 -9.42 6.05 -9.86
CA LYS A 111 -8.32 5.60 -10.71
C LYS A 111 -7.09 6.49 -10.54
N THR A 112 -7.29 7.80 -10.48
CA THR A 112 -6.19 8.75 -10.24
C THR A 112 -5.56 8.54 -8.87
N ILE A 113 -6.37 8.30 -7.82
CA ILE A 113 -5.85 8.02 -6.47
C ILE A 113 -4.95 6.79 -6.51
N GLU A 114 -5.44 5.67 -7.02
CA GLU A 114 -4.67 4.42 -7.02
C GLU A 114 -3.46 4.50 -7.96
N ALA A 115 -3.52 5.26 -9.06
CA ALA A 115 -2.37 5.52 -9.91
C ALA A 115 -1.29 6.35 -9.19
N ILE A 116 -1.68 7.39 -8.43
CA ILE A 116 -0.79 8.16 -7.55
C ILE A 116 -0.13 7.23 -6.54
N MET A 117 -0.91 6.35 -5.91
CA MET A 117 -0.38 5.37 -4.98
C MET A 117 0.67 4.49 -5.69
N LEU A 118 0.28 3.76 -6.72
CA LEU A 118 1.20 2.87 -7.43
C LEU A 118 2.46 3.58 -7.95
N ALA A 119 2.37 4.86 -8.33
CA ALA A 119 3.53 5.65 -8.75
C ALA A 119 4.53 5.94 -7.63
N VAL A 120 4.09 6.30 -6.42
CA VAL A 120 5.03 6.42 -5.27
C VAL A 120 5.63 5.05 -4.95
N ASN A 121 4.81 3.99 -4.98
CA ASN A 121 5.28 2.65 -4.64
C ASN A 121 6.24 2.07 -5.69
N SER A 122 6.18 2.52 -6.95
CA SER A 122 7.16 2.13 -7.98
C SER A 122 8.60 2.52 -7.63
N VAL A 123 8.77 3.53 -6.76
CA VAL A 123 10.08 3.94 -6.23
C VAL A 123 10.40 3.26 -4.90
N ASN A 124 9.40 3.12 -4.03
CA ASN A 124 9.62 2.58 -2.68
C ASN A 124 9.61 1.04 -2.62
N SER A 125 9.04 0.37 -3.62
CA SER A 125 9.07 -1.08 -3.83
C SER A 125 8.54 -1.90 -2.63
N CYS A 126 7.45 -1.46 -2.00
CA CYS A 126 6.84 -2.17 -0.87
C CYS A 126 5.83 -3.24 -1.32
N PRO A 127 6.03 -4.54 -1.03
CA PRO A 127 5.12 -5.62 -1.43
C PRO A 127 3.73 -5.54 -0.82
N TYR A 128 3.60 -5.05 0.42
CA TYR A 128 2.29 -4.88 1.06
C TYR A 128 1.45 -3.86 0.28
N CYS A 129 2.07 -2.73 -0.07
CA CYS A 129 1.44 -1.68 -0.84
C CYS A 129 1.16 -2.12 -2.28
N THR A 130 2.08 -2.88 -2.91
CA THR A 130 1.82 -3.48 -4.23
C THR A 130 0.59 -4.37 -4.19
N GLY A 131 0.48 -5.28 -3.22
CA GLY A 131 -0.68 -6.15 -3.09
C GLY A 131 -1.98 -5.36 -2.92
N LEU A 132 -2.02 -4.46 -1.94
CA LEU A 132 -3.22 -3.70 -1.62
C LEU A 132 -3.65 -2.76 -2.77
N HIS A 133 -2.75 -1.93 -3.27
CA HIS A 133 -3.09 -0.89 -4.26
C HIS A 133 -3.24 -1.44 -5.68
N CYS A 134 -2.66 -2.59 -6.03
CA CYS A 134 -3.00 -3.25 -7.29
C CYS A 134 -4.45 -3.76 -7.26
N GLU A 135 -4.91 -4.33 -6.13
CA GLU A 135 -6.30 -4.77 -6.00
C GLU A 135 -7.27 -3.58 -5.97
N LEU A 136 -6.97 -2.52 -5.20
CA LEU A 136 -7.78 -1.30 -5.20
C LEU A 136 -7.79 -0.63 -6.58
N GLY A 137 -6.65 -0.57 -7.27
CA GLY A 137 -6.56 -0.05 -8.63
C GLY A 137 -7.34 -0.89 -9.64
N ARG A 138 -7.31 -2.22 -9.54
CA ARG A 138 -8.13 -3.13 -10.35
C ARG A 138 -9.62 -2.86 -10.12
N MET A 139 -10.02 -2.73 -8.85
CA MET A 139 -11.40 -2.40 -8.47
C MET A 139 -11.80 -1.01 -8.95
N ALA A 140 -10.89 -0.03 -8.98
CA ALA A 140 -11.11 1.31 -9.53
C ALA A 140 -11.17 1.32 -11.07
N GLY A 141 -10.71 0.25 -11.73
CA GLY A 141 -10.74 0.11 -13.19
C GLY A 141 -9.46 0.50 -13.92
N LEU A 142 -8.30 0.40 -13.25
CA LEU A 142 -6.97 0.52 -13.87
C LEU A 142 -6.49 -0.76 -14.57
N LYS A 143 -7.14 -1.91 -14.32
CA LYS A 143 -6.81 -3.23 -14.92
C LYS A 143 -5.29 -3.46 -15.09
N ASP A 144 -4.83 -3.58 -16.34
CA ASP A 144 -3.45 -3.91 -16.72
C ASP A 144 -2.45 -2.79 -16.41
N ASP A 145 -2.92 -1.55 -16.23
CA ASP A 145 -2.04 -0.43 -15.92
C ASP A 145 -1.53 -0.47 -14.47
N THR A 146 -2.23 -1.15 -13.56
CA THR A 146 -1.81 -1.24 -12.15
C THR A 146 -0.37 -1.76 -12.01
N LYS A 147 -0.09 -2.89 -12.66
CA LYS A 147 1.23 -3.51 -12.70
C LYS A 147 2.24 -2.64 -13.42
N ARG A 148 1.87 -2.10 -14.59
CA ARG A 148 2.76 -1.26 -15.43
C ARG A 148 3.19 0.02 -14.70
N ILE A 149 2.28 0.65 -13.94
CA ILE A 149 2.58 1.82 -13.11
C ILE A 149 3.53 1.44 -11.98
N ASN A 150 3.22 0.37 -11.23
CA ASN A 150 4.02 -0.07 -10.08
C ASN A 150 5.41 -0.58 -10.47
N GLU A 151 5.59 -1.11 -11.67
CA GLU A 151 6.88 -1.64 -12.16
C GLU A 151 7.72 -0.62 -12.91
N ALA A 152 7.20 0.59 -13.16
CA ALA A 152 7.94 1.65 -13.85
C ALA A 152 9.22 1.99 -13.07
N LYS A 153 10.37 1.97 -13.75
CA LYS A 153 11.70 2.27 -13.18
C LYS A 153 12.14 3.70 -13.43
N THR A 154 11.48 4.41 -14.36
CA THR A 154 11.78 5.81 -14.70
C THR A 154 10.51 6.63 -14.92
N SER A 155 10.60 7.95 -14.81
CA SER A 155 9.48 8.85 -15.16
C SER A 155 9.08 8.69 -16.64
N LYS A 156 10.04 8.44 -17.53
CA LYS A 156 9.77 8.21 -18.97
C LYS A 156 8.96 6.93 -19.21
N GLU A 157 9.23 5.86 -18.47
CA GLU A 157 8.43 4.63 -18.52
C GLU A 157 7.02 4.88 -17.99
N LEU A 158 6.90 5.59 -16.87
CA LEU A 158 5.60 5.94 -16.28
C LEU A 158 4.73 6.79 -17.21
N GLN A 159 5.33 7.77 -17.90
CA GLN A 159 4.64 8.62 -18.87
C GLN A 159 4.03 7.83 -20.03
N LYS A 160 4.69 6.75 -20.48
CA LYS A 160 4.14 5.86 -21.52
C LYS A 160 2.91 5.08 -21.07
N VAL A 161 2.64 5.01 -19.75
CA VAL A 161 1.49 4.29 -19.20
C VAL A 161 0.31 5.23 -18.97
N THR A 162 0.52 6.36 -18.30
CA THR A 162 -0.60 7.23 -17.86
C THR A 162 -0.63 8.61 -18.50
N ASN A 163 0.51 9.12 -18.97
CA ASN A 163 0.70 10.52 -19.40
C ASN A 163 0.08 11.58 -18.45
N ASP A 164 -0.09 11.26 -17.16
CA ASP A 164 -0.78 12.10 -16.18
C ASP A 164 0.24 12.86 -15.32
N LYS A 165 0.12 14.20 -15.25
CA LYS A 165 1.00 15.06 -14.46
C LYS A 165 0.93 14.78 -12.95
N MET A 166 -0.24 14.42 -12.42
CA MET A 166 -0.43 14.08 -11.00
C MET A 166 0.31 12.78 -10.65
N VAL A 167 0.24 11.78 -11.54
CA VAL A 167 0.91 10.48 -11.36
C VAL A 167 2.43 10.64 -11.50
N ASN A 168 2.90 11.48 -12.45
CA ASN A 168 4.31 11.82 -12.58
C ASN A 168 4.86 12.56 -11.35
N PHE A 169 4.12 13.55 -10.85
CA PHE A 169 4.45 14.22 -9.59
C PHE A 169 4.57 13.22 -8.43
N ALA A 170 3.65 12.26 -8.33
CA ALA A 170 3.68 11.25 -7.27
C ALA A 170 4.94 10.37 -7.34
N ARG A 171 5.40 10.01 -8.54
CA ARG A 171 6.68 9.34 -8.70
C ARG A 171 7.85 10.22 -8.24
N LYS A 172 7.88 11.49 -8.66
CA LYS A 172 8.90 12.46 -8.23
C LYS A 172 8.91 12.63 -6.71
N PHE A 173 7.74 12.65 -6.07
CA PHE A 173 7.63 12.60 -4.62
C PHE A 173 8.39 11.40 -4.04
N GLY A 174 8.19 10.20 -4.60
CA GLY A 174 8.91 8.99 -4.21
C GLY A 174 10.42 9.13 -4.37
N GLU A 175 10.90 9.71 -5.47
CA GLU A 175 12.33 9.91 -5.75
C GLU A 175 12.99 10.85 -4.72
N TYR A 176 12.31 11.94 -4.36
CA TYR A 176 12.84 12.98 -3.46
C TYR A 176 12.38 12.85 -2.00
N ASN A 177 11.63 11.81 -1.65
CA ASN A 177 10.98 11.63 -0.33
C ASN A 177 10.18 12.88 0.09
N GLY A 178 9.53 13.53 -0.88
CA GLY A 178 8.70 14.72 -0.68
C GLY A 178 9.44 15.97 -0.19
N ARG A 179 10.77 16.07 -0.37
CA ARG A 179 11.61 17.13 0.21
C ARG A 179 12.66 17.66 -0.77
N GLY A 180 13.19 18.85 -0.46
CA GLY A 180 14.26 19.50 -1.21
C GLY A 180 13.77 20.45 -2.31
N ALA A 181 14.67 21.32 -2.77
CA ALA A 181 14.33 22.38 -3.73
C ALA A 181 13.80 21.84 -5.06
N CYS A 182 14.37 20.73 -5.56
CA CYS A 182 13.90 20.09 -6.78
C CYS A 182 12.44 19.63 -6.65
N PHE A 183 12.06 19.03 -5.52
CA PHE A 183 10.68 18.60 -5.29
C PHE A 183 9.72 19.78 -5.10
N GLU A 184 10.17 20.86 -4.47
CA GLU A 184 9.32 22.04 -4.29
C GLU A 184 8.98 22.68 -5.65
N ALA A 185 9.93 22.71 -6.60
CA ALA A 185 9.66 23.15 -7.97
C ALA A 185 8.58 22.28 -8.65
N GLU A 186 8.68 20.94 -8.55
CA GLU A 186 7.67 20.01 -9.07
C GLU A 186 6.29 20.24 -8.45
N TYR A 187 6.25 20.55 -7.15
CA TYR A 187 5.00 20.87 -6.45
C TYR A 187 4.39 22.19 -6.93
N GLN A 188 5.19 23.23 -7.17
CA GLN A 188 4.69 24.49 -7.72
C GLN A 188 4.14 24.32 -9.15
N GLU A 189 4.78 23.50 -9.98
CA GLU A 189 4.24 23.15 -11.31
C GLU A 189 2.93 22.38 -11.21
N LEU A 190 2.78 21.46 -10.24
CA LEU A 190 1.51 20.81 -9.97
C LEU A 190 0.44 21.82 -9.54
N VAL A 191 0.76 22.76 -8.64
CA VAL A 191 -0.17 23.82 -8.18
C VAL A 191 -0.66 24.65 -9.36
N LYS A 192 0.22 25.06 -10.28
CA LYS A 192 -0.16 25.77 -11.51
C LYS A 192 -1.10 24.93 -12.39
N SER A 193 -0.89 23.62 -12.45
CA SER A 193 -1.64 22.73 -13.33
C SER A 193 -3.03 22.35 -12.81
N VAL A 194 -3.21 22.18 -11.49
CA VAL A 194 -4.45 21.60 -10.92
C VAL A 194 -5.09 22.44 -9.82
N GLY A 195 -4.46 23.57 -9.47
CA GLY A 195 -4.86 24.41 -8.34
C GLY A 195 -4.33 23.91 -7.00
N LYS A 196 -4.18 24.84 -6.05
CA LYS A 196 -3.55 24.59 -4.74
C LYS A 196 -4.27 23.52 -3.90
N GLY A 197 -5.60 23.53 -3.89
CA GLY A 197 -6.40 22.56 -3.12
C GLY A 197 -6.15 21.12 -3.59
N LYS A 198 -6.34 20.86 -4.87
CA LYS A 198 -6.09 19.53 -5.47
C LYS A 198 -4.63 19.12 -5.38
N ALA A 199 -3.68 20.04 -5.57
CA ALA A 199 -2.25 19.76 -5.39
C ALA A 199 -1.92 19.34 -3.94
N ASN A 200 -2.53 19.96 -2.93
CA ASN A 200 -2.40 19.56 -1.53
C ASN A 200 -2.98 18.18 -1.25
N ALA A 201 -4.17 17.87 -1.79
CA ALA A 201 -4.78 16.56 -1.67
C ALA A 201 -3.86 15.46 -2.27
N ILE A 202 -3.31 15.69 -3.46
CA ILE A 202 -2.35 14.79 -4.12
C ILE A 202 -1.08 14.62 -3.29
N LYS A 203 -0.46 15.70 -2.81
CA LYS A 203 0.73 15.66 -1.94
C LYS A 203 0.45 14.88 -0.66
N SER A 204 -0.76 14.97 -0.12
CA SER A 204 -1.18 14.24 1.08
C SER A 204 -1.32 12.74 0.83
N LEU A 205 -1.89 12.33 -0.31
CA LEU A 205 -1.89 10.93 -0.73
C LEU A 205 -0.46 10.39 -0.94
N CYS A 206 0.44 11.22 -1.49
CA CYS A 206 1.84 10.82 -1.65
C CYS A 206 2.52 10.57 -0.30
N TRP A 207 2.30 11.46 0.69
CA TRP A 207 2.76 11.23 2.07
C TRP A 207 2.16 9.95 2.65
N PHE A 208 0.87 9.71 2.42
CA PHE A 208 0.18 8.55 2.97
C PHE A 208 0.80 7.25 2.52
N LEU A 209 1.02 7.11 1.21
CA LEU A 209 1.68 5.92 0.72
C LEU A 209 3.17 5.89 1.04
N HIS A 210 3.86 7.02 1.03
CA HIS A 210 5.26 7.05 1.45
C HIS A 210 5.40 6.47 2.86
N TRP A 211 4.59 6.93 3.80
CA TRP A 211 4.53 6.36 5.14
C TRP A 211 4.22 4.85 5.11
N GLY A 212 3.16 4.43 4.40
CA GLY A 212 2.76 3.01 4.34
C GLY A 212 3.80 2.09 3.68
N SER A 213 4.53 2.57 2.69
CA SER A 213 5.55 1.78 1.99
C SER A 213 6.84 1.67 2.80
N ILE A 214 7.30 2.76 3.42
CA ILE A 214 8.50 2.75 4.26
C ILE A 214 8.27 1.96 5.56
N SER A 215 7.09 2.08 6.17
CA SER A 215 6.71 1.26 7.33
C SER A 215 6.69 -0.23 6.99
N GLY A 216 6.09 -0.61 5.85
CA GLY A 216 6.02 -2.01 5.42
C GLY A 216 7.39 -2.60 5.09
N ASN A 217 8.26 -1.83 4.42
CA ASN A 217 9.64 -2.23 4.20
C ASN A 217 10.44 -2.33 5.50
N THR A 218 10.16 -1.49 6.49
CA THR A 218 10.83 -1.57 7.81
C THR A 218 10.47 -2.88 8.52
N LEU A 219 9.20 -3.30 8.47
CA LEU A 219 8.80 -4.63 8.95
C LEU A 219 9.48 -5.76 8.18
N LEU A 220 9.53 -5.69 6.85
CA LEU A 220 10.21 -6.71 6.05
C LEU A 220 11.71 -6.77 6.35
N SER A 221 12.35 -5.63 6.60
CA SER A 221 13.74 -5.58 7.02
C SER A 221 13.96 -6.32 8.33
N PHE A 222 13.01 -6.25 9.27
CA PHE A 222 13.08 -7.02 10.51
C PHE A 222 12.83 -8.51 10.26
N TYR A 223 11.68 -8.87 9.67
CA TYR A 223 11.25 -10.26 9.52
C TYR A 223 12.08 -11.08 8.52
N ARG A 224 12.48 -10.49 7.39
CA ARG A 224 13.23 -11.18 6.32
C ARG A 224 14.71 -10.81 6.27
N GLY A 225 15.07 -9.65 6.81
CA GLY A 225 16.47 -9.27 6.95
C GLY A 225 17.02 -9.82 8.26
N ARG A 226 16.66 -9.17 9.36
CA ARG A 226 17.25 -9.44 10.68
C ARG A 226 17.02 -10.86 11.19
N LEU A 227 15.78 -11.38 11.17
CA LEU A 227 15.52 -12.75 11.65
C LEU A 227 16.19 -13.82 10.77
N SER A 228 16.58 -13.47 9.53
CA SER A 228 17.35 -14.33 8.63
C SER A 228 18.86 -14.06 8.67
N GLY A 229 19.34 -13.35 9.70
CA GLY A 229 20.78 -13.09 9.90
C GLY A 229 21.36 -11.96 9.04
N ASN A 230 20.54 -11.23 8.29
CA ASN A 230 20.97 -10.16 7.37
C ASN A 230 20.33 -8.81 7.75
N PRO A 231 20.64 -8.24 8.94
CA PRO A 231 20.08 -6.96 9.35
C PRO A 231 20.51 -5.84 8.40
N LYS A 232 19.65 -4.84 8.23
CA LYS A 232 19.97 -3.68 7.40
C LYS A 232 21.12 -2.88 8.01
N LYS A 233 22.08 -2.46 7.19
CA LYS A 233 23.22 -1.65 7.65
C LYS A 233 22.72 -0.35 8.30
N GLY A 234 23.23 -0.05 9.50
CA GLY A 234 22.88 1.15 10.26
C GLY A 234 21.51 1.09 10.95
N SER A 235 20.84 -0.05 10.96
CA SER A 235 19.59 -0.21 11.70
C SER A 235 19.83 -0.51 13.18
N ASN A 236 18.84 -0.20 14.02
CA ASN A 236 18.91 -0.36 15.47
C ASN A 236 17.94 -1.47 15.93
N LEU A 237 18.46 -2.47 16.64
CA LEU A 237 17.69 -3.65 17.07
C LEU A 237 16.47 -3.28 17.92
N ILE A 238 16.65 -2.41 18.93
CA ILE A 238 15.59 -2.02 19.86
C ILE A 238 14.47 -1.32 19.08
N PHE A 239 14.84 -0.38 18.21
CA PHE A 239 13.87 0.29 17.34
C PHE A 239 13.12 -0.71 16.45
N GLU A 240 13.81 -1.65 15.81
CA GLU A 240 13.16 -2.64 14.94
C GLU A 240 12.16 -3.53 15.69
N ILE A 241 12.50 -3.98 16.90
CA ILE A 241 11.61 -4.78 17.74
C ILE A 241 10.37 -3.98 18.13
N LEU A 242 10.55 -2.77 18.66
CA LEU A 242 9.42 -1.91 19.06
C LEU A 242 8.55 -1.53 17.87
N PHE A 243 9.17 -1.24 16.72
CA PHE A 243 8.48 -0.95 15.48
C PHE A 243 7.67 -2.15 14.99
N ALA A 244 8.26 -3.36 15.02
CA ALA A 244 7.58 -4.60 14.66
C ALA A 244 6.39 -4.88 15.56
N LEU A 245 6.56 -4.79 16.89
CA LEU A 245 5.47 -4.98 17.84
C LEU A 245 4.31 -4.01 17.59
N TYR A 246 4.60 -2.75 17.30
CA TYR A 246 3.57 -1.73 17.09
C TYR A 246 2.85 -1.87 15.73
N TYR A 247 3.59 -2.12 14.64
CA TYR A 247 3.06 -2.07 13.28
C TYR A 247 2.60 -3.41 12.70
N THR A 248 3.09 -4.55 13.19
CA THR A 248 2.71 -5.85 12.65
C THR A 248 1.20 -6.10 12.65
N PRO A 249 0.42 -5.77 13.70
CA PRO A 249 -1.03 -5.94 13.66
C PRO A 249 -1.70 -5.20 12.48
N LEU A 250 -1.24 -3.98 12.18
CA LEU A 250 -1.75 -3.20 11.04
C LEU A 250 -1.42 -3.88 9.70
N TYR A 251 -0.22 -4.40 9.53
CA TYR A 251 0.18 -5.03 8.26
C TYR A 251 -0.42 -6.42 8.05
N LEU A 252 -0.70 -7.16 9.13
CA LEU A 252 -1.51 -8.38 9.06
C LEU A 252 -2.93 -8.06 8.58
N LEU A 253 -3.54 -6.99 9.11
CA LEU A 253 -4.84 -6.52 8.63
C LEU A 253 -4.78 -6.12 7.15
N ILE A 254 -3.76 -5.38 6.70
CA ILE A 254 -3.57 -5.02 5.28
C ILE A 254 -3.47 -6.28 4.40
N THR A 255 -2.73 -7.29 4.83
CA THR A 255 -2.63 -8.57 4.11
C THR A 255 -3.99 -9.28 4.04
N ALA A 256 -4.72 -9.36 5.15
CA ALA A 256 -6.06 -9.95 5.19
C ALA A 256 -7.03 -9.19 4.27
N THR A 257 -7.05 -7.85 4.35
CA THR A 257 -7.84 -7.01 3.46
C THR A 257 -7.49 -7.27 2.00
N THR A 258 -6.20 -7.33 1.64
CA THR A 258 -5.77 -7.63 0.26
C THR A 258 -6.34 -8.97 -0.23
N CYS A 259 -6.36 -10.01 0.63
CA CYS A 259 -6.98 -11.28 0.29
C CYS A 259 -8.49 -11.15 0.06
N ILE A 260 -9.19 -10.39 0.89
CA ILE A 260 -10.63 -10.11 0.75
C ILE A 260 -10.92 -9.35 -0.55
N LEU A 261 -10.09 -8.36 -0.91
CA LEU A 261 -10.29 -7.54 -2.12
C LEU A 261 -10.27 -8.34 -3.42
N LYS A 262 -9.57 -9.48 -3.45
CA LYS A 262 -9.53 -10.38 -4.62
C LYS A 262 -10.90 -10.94 -4.98
N VAL A 263 -11.82 -11.02 -4.03
CA VAL A 263 -13.20 -11.51 -4.25
C VAL A 263 -14.06 -10.45 -4.96
N PHE A 264 -13.69 -9.17 -4.88
CA PHE A 264 -14.46 -8.10 -5.51
C PHE A 264 -14.27 -8.06 -7.03
N PRO A 265 -15.34 -7.74 -7.78
CA PRO A 265 -15.23 -7.57 -9.23
C PRO A 265 -14.33 -6.40 -9.59
N ALA A 266 -13.77 -6.43 -10.80
CA ALA A 266 -13.11 -5.25 -11.37
C ALA A 266 -14.19 -4.20 -11.68
N ASN A 267 -13.93 -2.92 -11.40
CA ASN A 267 -14.86 -1.79 -11.56
C ASN A 267 -16.00 -1.77 -10.53
N VAL A 268 -15.66 -1.62 -9.26
CA VAL A 268 -16.67 -1.36 -8.22
C VAL A 268 -17.25 0.06 -8.33
N PRO A 269 -18.46 0.32 -7.81
CA PRO A 269 -19.03 1.66 -7.79
C PRO A 269 -18.09 2.65 -7.10
N ARG A 270 -18.01 3.88 -7.66
CA ARG A 270 -17.16 4.95 -7.14
C ARG A 270 -17.34 5.16 -5.63
N VAL A 271 -18.59 5.22 -5.16
CA VAL A 271 -18.91 5.42 -3.73
C VAL A 271 -18.27 4.35 -2.86
N LEU A 272 -18.30 3.08 -3.28
CA LEU A 272 -17.67 1.99 -2.55
C LEU A 272 -16.15 2.18 -2.48
N SER A 273 -15.50 2.44 -3.62
CA SER A 273 -14.05 2.67 -3.66
C SER A 273 -13.61 3.84 -2.78
N MET A 274 -14.31 4.98 -2.84
CA MET A 274 -14.01 6.15 -2.01
C MET A 274 -14.24 5.86 -0.51
N SER A 275 -15.32 5.14 -0.17
CA SER A 275 -15.61 4.76 1.21
C SER A 275 -14.52 3.86 1.81
N MET A 276 -14.02 2.91 1.02
CA MET A 276 -12.91 2.04 1.43
C MET A 276 -11.63 2.86 1.67
N GLY A 277 -11.33 3.82 0.79
CA GLY A 277 -10.22 4.75 0.97
C GLY A 277 -10.30 5.52 2.30
N CYS A 278 -11.47 6.08 2.62
CA CYS A 278 -11.71 6.73 3.91
C CYS A 278 -11.54 5.77 5.09
N VAL A 279 -12.10 4.56 5.03
CA VAL A 279 -11.97 3.57 6.10
C VAL A 279 -10.50 3.21 6.33
N LEU A 280 -9.76 2.89 5.27
CA LEU A 280 -8.33 2.57 5.36
C LEU A 280 -7.51 3.75 5.92
N ALA A 281 -7.81 4.97 5.50
CA ALA A 281 -7.18 6.19 6.03
C ALA A 281 -7.46 6.37 7.53
N THR A 282 -8.69 6.12 8.00
CA THR A 282 -9.05 6.16 9.41
C THR A 282 -8.26 5.16 10.23
N ILE A 283 -8.21 3.90 9.78
CA ILE A 283 -7.51 2.83 10.48
C ILE A 283 -6.01 3.13 10.57
N ALA A 284 -5.41 3.59 9.48
CA ALA A 284 -4.02 4.00 9.48
C ALA A 284 -3.77 5.21 10.39
N SER A 285 -4.69 6.18 10.41
CA SER A 285 -4.60 7.38 11.25
C SER A 285 -4.51 7.04 12.75
N LEU A 286 -5.19 5.98 13.20
CA LEU A 286 -5.08 5.48 14.58
C LEU A 286 -3.65 5.09 14.97
N LYS A 287 -2.83 4.67 14.01
CA LYS A 287 -1.40 4.36 14.22
C LYS A 287 -0.49 5.56 13.98
N ILE A 288 -0.83 6.41 13.00
CA ILE A 288 -0.05 7.59 12.63
C ILE A 288 -0.06 8.64 13.74
N VAL A 289 -1.23 8.99 14.27
CA VAL A 289 -1.40 10.13 15.18
C VAL A 289 -0.58 9.97 16.48
N PRO A 290 -0.62 8.84 17.21
CA PRO A 290 0.18 8.69 18.43
C PRO A 290 1.68 8.86 18.18
N MET A 291 2.19 8.29 17.09
CA MET A 291 3.60 8.40 16.71
C MET A 291 3.96 9.81 16.20
N GLY A 292 3.03 10.51 15.55
CA GLY A 292 3.18 11.90 15.15
C GLY A 292 3.28 12.84 16.35
N ILE A 293 2.40 12.66 17.35
CA ILE A 293 2.44 13.38 18.62
C ILE A 293 3.76 13.12 19.34
N LEU A 294 4.17 11.85 19.46
CA LEU A 294 5.48 11.49 20.03
C LEU A 294 6.62 12.19 19.27
N GLY A 295 6.53 12.27 17.94
CA GLY A 295 7.50 12.98 17.11
C GLY A 295 7.56 14.48 17.40
N VAL A 296 6.41 15.12 17.66
CA VAL A 296 6.35 16.54 18.06
C VAL A 296 6.97 16.75 19.43
N VAL A 297 6.56 15.96 20.42
CA VAL A 297 7.04 16.04 21.82
C VAL A 297 8.55 15.81 21.90
N THR A 298 9.08 14.86 21.13
CA THR A 298 10.52 14.54 21.13
C THR A 298 11.35 15.47 20.24
N SER A 299 10.71 16.33 19.42
CA SER A 299 11.41 17.16 18.44
C SER A 299 12.50 18.09 19.01
N PRO A 300 12.35 18.74 20.18
CA PRO A 300 13.38 19.62 20.72
C PRO A 300 14.68 18.90 21.09
N PHE A 301 14.60 17.58 21.36
CA PHE A 301 15.73 16.75 21.77
C PHE A 301 16.45 16.10 20.58
N ARG A 302 15.91 16.22 19.36
CA ARG A 302 16.55 15.65 18.17
C ARG A 302 17.63 16.60 17.68
N LYS A 303 18.87 16.09 17.57
CA LYS A 303 19.94 16.80 16.86
C LYS A 303 19.45 17.12 15.44
N LYS A 304 19.55 18.39 15.02
CA LYS A 304 19.30 18.77 13.63
C LYS A 304 20.24 17.94 12.75
N GLN A 305 19.67 17.04 11.96
CA GLN A 305 20.42 16.37 10.91
C GLN A 305 20.65 17.43 9.83
N ALA A 306 21.91 17.81 9.63
CA ALA A 306 22.35 18.66 8.53
C ALA A 306 22.10 17.97 7.19
#